data_AF-A0A1Z8Q3C6-F1
#
_entry.id   AF-A0A1Z8Q3C6-F1
#
_cell.length_a   1.000
_cell.length_b   1.000
_cell.length_c   1.000
_cell.angle_alpha   90.00
_cell.angle_beta   90.00
_cell.angle_gamma   90.00
#
_symmetry.space_group_name_H-M   'P 1'
#
loop_
_entity.id
_entity.type
_entity.pdbx_description
1 polymer ?
#
loop_
_entity_poly.entity_id
_entity_poly.type
_entity_poly.pdbx_seq_one_letter_code
_entity_poly.pdbx_strand_id
1 'polypeptide(L)'
;MALKILIDRNIERNAVICQTEYIDKTVLWGGKAHTFPVLQRVDKEPRGDERFRIENLPFLASLCLAAKEEKIDFYSSSELMMERIRQKGPDDGYLGLNLMKDVKLKHCKSPVERTIVFSSLGRGYGTTEEEQMCFFKSIKHPRFIDIRRHAPEKHIDDAFHLWTAEENRLDVFLTMDKNFFRNVHQKRRAIKSSIRVLTPQLLCEELDIQKTALNELINETPPFC
;
A
#
# COMPACT_ATOMS: atom_id res chain seq x y z
N MET A 1 -4.77 16.31 -17.65
CA MET A 1 -4.84 14.84 -17.47
C MET A 1 -4.57 14.55 -16.01
N ALA A 2 -5.31 13.64 -15.38
CA ALA A 2 -5.05 13.23 -14.00
C ALA A 2 -3.69 12.53 -13.90
N LEU A 3 -2.98 12.78 -12.79
CA LEU A 3 -1.67 12.18 -12.51
C LEU A 3 -1.84 10.68 -12.25
N LYS A 4 -1.06 9.82 -12.92
CA LYS A 4 -1.15 8.37 -12.81
C LYS A 4 -0.09 7.82 -11.88
N ILE A 5 -0.52 7.15 -10.81
CA ILE A 5 0.34 6.76 -9.71
C ILE A 5 0.23 5.25 -9.49
N LEU A 6 1.33 4.51 -9.60
CA LEU A 6 1.37 3.12 -9.14
C LEU A 6 1.51 3.12 -7.63
N ILE A 7 0.60 2.45 -6.93
CA ILE A 7 0.66 2.30 -5.47
C ILE A 7 1.40 1.03 -5.09
N ASP A 8 2.37 1.16 -4.21
CA ASP A 8 3.06 0.03 -3.60
C ASP A 8 2.17 -0.67 -2.57
N ARG A 9 2.42 -1.95 -2.28
CA ARG A 9 1.66 -2.73 -1.30
C ARG A 9 1.77 -2.15 0.11
N ASN A 10 2.91 -1.53 0.44
CA ASN A 10 3.06 -0.86 1.73
C ASN A 10 2.12 0.35 1.90
N ILE A 11 1.68 1.00 0.82
CA ILE A 11 0.70 2.10 0.86
C ILE A 11 -0.64 1.54 1.32
N GLU A 12 -1.12 0.46 0.69
CA GLU A 12 -2.38 -0.18 1.06
C GLU A 12 -2.36 -0.66 2.53
N ARG A 13 -1.22 -1.17 3.02
CA ARG A 13 -1.08 -1.60 4.43
C ARG A 13 -1.10 -0.44 5.42
N ASN A 14 -0.56 0.72 5.04
CA ASN A 14 -0.54 1.92 5.87
C ASN A 14 -1.86 2.71 5.78
N ALA A 15 -2.67 2.48 4.75
CA ALA A 15 -3.98 3.10 4.61
C ALA A 15 -4.99 2.63 5.67
N VAL A 16 -4.80 1.46 6.29
CA VAL A 16 -5.61 0.98 7.42
C VAL A 16 -5.12 1.65 8.69
N ILE A 17 -5.88 2.64 9.17
CA ILE A 17 -5.56 3.45 10.36
C ILE A 17 -6.36 3.07 11.60
N CYS A 18 -7.50 2.39 11.44
CA CYS A 18 -8.23 1.77 12.55
C CYS A 18 -8.64 0.35 12.15
N GLN A 19 -8.69 -0.57 13.12
CA GLN A 19 -9.11 -1.96 12.92
C GLN A 19 -10.23 -2.35 13.89
N THR A 20 -10.92 -3.43 13.55
CA THR A 20 -11.97 -3.99 14.41
C THR A 20 -11.37 -5.04 15.33
N GLU A 21 -11.52 -4.86 16.65
CA GLU A 21 -11.09 -5.85 17.65
C GLU A 21 -12.24 -6.24 18.58
N TYR A 22 -12.17 -7.47 19.10
CA TYR A 22 -13.01 -7.88 20.22
C TYR A 22 -12.36 -7.43 21.52
N ILE A 23 -13.07 -6.57 22.27
CA ILE A 23 -12.65 -6.09 23.58
C ILE A 23 -13.67 -6.57 24.60
N ASP A 24 -13.19 -7.24 25.65
CA ASP A 24 -14.02 -7.67 26.77
C ASP A 24 -14.51 -6.44 27.54
N LYS A 25 -15.83 -6.25 27.56
CA LYS A 25 -16.48 -5.21 28.36
C LYS A 25 -17.32 -5.83 29.47
N THR A 26 -17.06 -5.35 30.68
CA THR A 26 -17.85 -5.71 31.86
C THR A 26 -18.98 -4.71 32.03
N VAL A 27 -20.21 -5.21 32.00
CA VAL A 27 -21.43 -4.43 32.22
C VAL A 27 -22.14 -4.94 33.46
N LEU A 28 -22.66 -4.03 34.28
CA LEU A 28 -23.53 -4.36 35.41
C LEU A 28 -24.96 -4.49 34.90
N TRP A 29 -25.51 -5.69 34.97
CA TRP A 29 -26.90 -5.96 34.59
C TRP A 29 -27.56 -6.82 35.67
N GLY A 30 -28.72 -6.37 36.17
CA GLY A 30 -29.42 -7.06 37.26
C GLY A 30 -28.62 -7.17 38.57
N GLY A 31 -27.73 -6.22 38.85
CA GLY A 31 -26.86 -6.24 40.04
C GLY A 31 -25.70 -7.23 39.97
N LYS A 32 -25.48 -7.89 38.83
CA LYS A 32 -24.33 -8.78 38.60
C LYS A 32 -23.44 -8.22 37.50
N ALA A 33 -22.14 -8.45 37.63
CA ALA A 33 -21.17 -8.12 36.59
C ALA A 33 -21.16 -9.24 35.55
N HIS A 34 -21.29 -8.86 34.27
CA HIS A 34 -21.20 -9.76 33.15
C HIS A 34 -20.16 -9.23 32.17
N THR A 35 -19.26 -10.10 31.72
CA THR A 35 -18.23 -9.77 30.72
C THR A 35 -18.62 -10.39 29.39
N PHE A 36 -18.65 -9.56 28.35
CA PHE A 36 -18.92 -10.00 26.99
C PHE A 36 -17.86 -9.45 26.03
N PRO A 37 -17.45 -10.22 25.01
CA PRO A 37 -16.61 -9.70 23.95
C PRO A 37 -17.45 -8.78 23.05
N VAL A 38 -17.06 -7.52 22.96
CA VAL A 38 -17.74 -6.51 22.13
C VAL A 38 -16.81 -6.07 21.01
N LEU A 39 -17.33 -5.99 19.79
CA LEU A 39 -16.59 -5.40 18.67
C LEU A 39 -16.39 -3.91 18.91
N GLN A 40 -15.15 -3.45 18.80
CA GLN A 40 -14.78 -2.06 18.96
C GLN A 40 -13.75 -1.65 17.90
N ARG A 41 -13.86 -0.40 17.44
CA ARG A 41 -12.81 0.24 16.63
C ARG A 41 -11.61 0.55 17.53
N VAL A 42 -10.43 0.13 17.11
CA VAL A 42 -9.15 0.38 17.76
C VAL A 42 -8.23 1.10 16.79
N ASP A 43 -7.62 2.19 17.25
CA ASP A 43 -6.67 2.97 16.45
C ASP A 43 -5.37 2.19 16.27
N LYS A 44 -4.91 2.12 15.03
CA LYS A 44 -3.65 1.46 14.66
C LYS A 44 -2.54 2.48 14.56
N GLU A 45 -2.34 3.22 15.66
CA GLU A 45 -1.32 4.24 15.75
C GLU A 45 0.06 3.66 15.41
N PRO A 46 0.88 4.37 14.62
CA PRO A 46 2.28 4.02 14.49
C PRO A 46 2.96 3.99 15.86
N ARG A 47 3.93 3.09 16.01
CA ARG A 47 4.78 3.12 17.20
C ARG A 47 5.57 4.43 17.23
N GLY A 48 5.87 4.94 18.42
CA GLY A 48 6.54 6.26 18.56
C GLY A 48 7.92 6.36 17.89
N ASP A 49 8.57 5.22 17.62
CA ASP A 49 9.83 5.13 16.88
C ASP A 49 9.64 5.16 15.34
N GLU A 50 8.42 4.96 14.84
CA GLU A 50 8.06 4.95 13.42
C GLU A 50 7.85 6.37 12.85
N ARG A 51 8.78 7.30 13.11
CA ARG A 51 8.67 8.72 12.70
C ARG A 51 8.30 8.92 11.24
N PHE A 52 8.91 8.15 10.34
CA PHE A 52 8.64 8.23 8.90
C PHE A 52 7.19 7.90 8.55
N ARG A 53 6.60 6.92 9.25
CA ARG A 53 5.19 6.55 9.08
C ARG A 53 4.27 7.64 9.64
N ILE A 54 4.57 8.14 10.83
CA ILE A 54 3.82 9.24 11.48
C ILE A 54 3.77 10.48 10.57
N GLU A 55 4.90 10.86 10.00
CA GLU A 55 5.03 12.04 9.13
C GLU A 55 4.22 11.87 7.83
N ASN A 56 4.20 10.68 7.22
CA ASN A 56 3.60 10.46 5.90
C ASN A 56 2.10 10.09 5.95
N LEU A 57 1.56 9.57 7.05
CA LEU A 57 0.15 9.16 7.14
C LEU A 57 -0.86 10.29 6.87
N PRO A 58 -0.70 11.52 7.43
CA PRO A 58 -1.57 12.65 7.12
C PRO A 58 -1.63 12.99 5.63
N PHE A 59 -0.49 12.88 4.92
CA PHE A 59 -0.41 13.12 3.49
C PHE A 59 -1.02 11.98 2.68
N LEU A 60 -0.87 10.74 3.14
CA LEU A 60 -1.55 9.59 2.52
C LEU A 60 -3.07 9.77 2.55
N ALA A 61 -3.64 10.27 3.66
CA ALA A 61 -5.05 10.59 3.74
C ALA A 61 -5.47 11.65 2.71
N SER A 62 -4.69 12.73 2.57
CA SER A 62 -4.94 13.76 1.56
C SER A 62 -4.92 13.20 0.13
N LEU A 63 -3.96 12.34 -0.20
CA LEU A 63 -3.88 11.71 -1.51
C LEU A 63 -5.07 10.78 -1.76
N CYS A 64 -5.52 10.03 -0.74
CA CYS A 64 -6.71 9.19 -0.88
C CYS A 64 -7.97 10.04 -1.13
N LEU A 65 -8.14 11.16 -0.43
CA LEU A 65 -9.24 12.10 -0.69
C LEU A 65 -9.17 12.66 -2.12
N ALA A 66 -7.98 13.10 -2.56
CA ALA A 66 -7.78 13.57 -3.93
C ALA A 66 -8.09 12.49 -4.99
N ALA A 67 -7.80 11.22 -4.70
CA ALA A 67 -8.14 10.09 -5.57
C ALA A 67 -9.65 9.81 -5.60
N LYS A 68 -10.35 9.96 -4.47
CA LYS A 68 -11.83 9.86 -4.41
C LYS A 68 -12.51 10.95 -5.22
N GLU A 69 -11.92 12.14 -5.24
CA GLU A 69 -12.34 13.28 -6.06
C GLU A 69 -11.88 13.20 -7.53
N GLU A 70 -11.27 12.08 -7.94
CA GLU A 70 -10.78 11.84 -9.31
C GLU A 70 -9.74 12.86 -9.81
N LYS A 71 -9.05 13.55 -8.89
CA LYS A 71 -7.95 14.49 -9.21
C LYS A 71 -6.65 13.76 -9.57
N ILE A 72 -6.45 12.58 -9.00
CA ILE A 72 -5.34 11.67 -9.26
C ILE A 72 -5.85 10.25 -9.47
N ASP A 73 -5.11 9.47 -10.24
CA ASP A 73 -5.46 8.09 -10.57
C ASP A 73 -4.48 7.11 -9.91
N PHE A 74 -4.99 6.25 -9.04
CA PHE A 74 -4.21 5.14 -8.48
C PHE A 74 -4.29 3.91 -9.36
N TYR A 75 -3.13 3.29 -9.57
CA TYR A 75 -2.93 2.08 -10.35
C TYR A 75 -2.36 0.95 -9.50
N SER A 76 -2.73 -0.28 -9.82
CA SER A 76 -2.17 -1.51 -9.29
C SER A 76 -1.83 -2.48 -10.44
N SER A 77 -1.02 -3.49 -10.18
CA SER A 77 -0.59 -4.51 -11.15
C SER A 77 -0.93 -5.92 -10.66
N SER A 78 -0.81 -6.92 -11.54
CA SER A 78 -1.08 -8.32 -11.18
C SER A 78 -0.17 -8.82 -10.05
N GLU A 79 1.10 -8.42 -10.04
CA GLU A 79 2.05 -8.86 -9.00
C GLU A 79 1.80 -8.16 -7.66
N LEU A 80 1.42 -6.88 -7.66
CA LEU A 80 0.97 -6.17 -6.45
C LEU A 80 -0.33 -6.79 -5.90
N MET A 81 -1.24 -7.20 -6.78
CA MET A 81 -2.44 -7.93 -6.38
C MET A 81 -2.09 -9.29 -5.76
N MET A 82 -1.07 -9.98 -6.27
CA MET A 82 -0.62 -11.25 -5.66
C MET A 82 0.00 -11.02 -4.29
N GLU A 83 0.78 -9.96 -4.11
CA GLU A 83 1.28 -9.58 -2.77
C GLU A 83 0.13 -9.31 -1.81
N ARG A 84 -0.93 -8.64 -2.27
CA ARG A 84 -2.14 -8.40 -1.48
C ARG A 84 -2.85 -9.69 -1.08
N ILE A 85 -2.93 -10.69 -1.96
CA ILE A 85 -3.56 -11.99 -1.64
C ILE A 85 -2.69 -12.79 -0.66
N ARG A 86 -1.37 -12.80 -0.84
CA ARG A 86 -0.44 -13.60 -0.02
C ARG A 86 -0.22 -13.02 1.37
N GLN A 87 0.04 -11.71 1.44
CA GLN A 87 0.30 -11.04 2.70
C GLN A 87 -1.04 -10.83 3.39
N LYS A 88 -1.26 -11.52 4.53
CA LYS A 88 -2.33 -11.16 5.47
C LYS A 88 -2.10 -9.70 5.90
N GLY A 89 -2.76 -8.79 5.19
CA GLY A 89 -2.76 -7.37 5.52
C GLY A 89 -3.55 -7.14 6.80
N PRO A 90 -3.39 -5.98 7.43
CA PRO A 90 -4.39 -5.55 8.40
C PRO A 90 -5.76 -5.54 7.73
N ASP A 91 -6.69 -6.29 8.30
CA ASP A 91 -8.10 -6.19 7.96
C ASP A 91 -8.65 -5.02 8.77
N ASP A 92 -9.24 -4.02 8.11
CA ASP A 92 -9.98 -2.97 8.79
C ASP A 92 -11.19 -3.57 9.51
N GLY A 93 -11.76 -4.66 9.00
CA GLY A 93 -12.94 -5.31 9.55
C GLY A 93 -14.16 -4.38 9.50
N TYR A 94 -15.22 -4.76 10.20
CA TYR A 94 -16.52 -4.10 10.09
C TYR A 94 -16.53 -2.63 10.59
N LEU A 95 -15.82 -2.35 11.69
CA LEU A 95 -15.76 -1.03 12.33
C LEU A 95 -14.48 -0.27 11.99
N GLY A 96 -13.55 -0.84 11.22
CA GLY A 96 -12.26 -0.22 10.96
C GLY A 96 -12.34 0.99 10.04
N LEU A 97 -11.18 1.57 9.79
CA LEU A 97 -11.04 2.73 8.93
C LEU A 97 -9.86 2.51 7.98
N ASN A 98 -10.19 2.37 6.71
CA ASN A 98 -9.25 2.30 5.61
C ASN A 98 -9.37 3.56 4.74
N LEU A 99 -8.30 4.34 4.67
CA LEU A 99 -8.24 5.59 3.88
C LEU A 99 -8.54 5.34 2.41
N MET A 100 -8.21 4.15 1.90
CA MET A 100 -8.43 3.74 0.52
C MET A 100 -9.82 3.12 0.27
N LYS A 101 -10.68 3.02 1.29
CA LYS A 101 -12.09 2.63 1.09
C LYS A 101 -12.71 3.58 0.06
N ASP A 102 -13.39 3.01 -0.93
CA ASP A 102 -14.03 3.72 -2.06
C ASP A 102 -13.08 4.42 -3.05
N VAL A 103 -11.76 4.24 -2.92
CA VAL A 103 -10.81 4.70 -3.96
C VAL A 103 -10.84 3.73 -5.15
N LYS A 104 -11.11 4.25 -6.35
CA LYS A 104 -11.09 3.46 -7.58
C LYS A 104 -9.64 3.15 -8.00
N LEU A 105 -9.23 1.90 -7.84
CA LEU A 105 -7.94 1.41 -8.33
C LEU A 105 -8.06 0.95 -9.78
N LYS A 106 -7.25 1.55 -10.66
CA LYS A 106 -7.09 1.12 -12.05
C LYS A 106 -6.05 0.01 -12.13
N HIS A 107 -6.18 -0.88 -13.09
CA HIS A 107 -5.21 -1.95 -13.31
C HIS A 107 -4.27 -1.60 -14.47
N CYS A 108 -2.97 -1.82 -14.28
CA CYS A 108 -1.96 -1.70 -15.34
C CYS A 108 -1.37 -3.08 -15.68
N LYS A 109 -0.87 -3.22 -16.90
CA LYS A 109 -0.35 -4.51 -17.39
C LYS A 109 1.02 -4.78 -16.76
N SER A 110 1.29 -6.04 -16.43
CA SER A 110 2.64 -6.43 -16.05
C SER A 110 3.58 -6.35 -17.27
N PRO A 111 4.85 -5.90 -17.11
CA PRO A 111 5.86 -5.96 -18.17
C PRO A 111 6.09 -7.37 -18.71
N VAL A 112 6.02 -8.35 -17.81
CA VAL A 112 6.12 -9.77 -18.10
C VAL A 112 5.02 -10.47 -17.33
N GLU A 113 4.19 -11.22 -18.04
CA GLU A 113 3.15 -12.02 -17.40
C GLU A 113 3.70 -13.40 -17.03
N ARG A 114 3.24 -13.91 -15.89
CA ARG A 114 3.43 -15.31 -15.50
C ARG A 114 2.07 -15.94 -15.26
N THR A 115 1.99 -17.24 -15.50
CA THR A 115 0.79 -18.01 -15.25
C THR A 115 0.58 -18.15 -13.76
N ILE A 116 -0.58 -17.72 -13.28
CA ILE A 116 -1.03 -17.88 -11.89
C ILE A 116 -2.33 -18.67 -11.94
N VAL A 117 -2.36 -19.80 -11.24
CA VAL A 117 -3.55 -20.66 -11.18
C VAL A 117 -3.98 -20.78 -9.73
N PHE A 118 -5.19 -20.30 -9.44
CA PHE A 118 -5.84 -20.48 -8.15
C PHE A 118 -6.53 -21.85 -8.12
N SER A 119 -6.21 -22.66 -7.11
CA SER A 119 -6.86 -23.94 -6.87
C SER A 119 -7.54 -23.92 -5.51
N SER A 120 -8.84 -24.24 -5.48
CA SER A 120 -9.62 -24.38 -4.25
C SER A 120 -9.15 -25.55 -3.37
N LEU A 121 -8.36 -26.47 -3.92
CA LEU A 121 -7.79 -27.62 -3.20
C LEU A 121 -6.43 -27.31 -2.55
N GLY A 122 -6.04 -26.04 -2.47
CA GLY A 122 -4.82 -25.59 -1.80
C GLY A 122 -3.51 -25.82 -2.58
N ARG A 123 -3.58 -26.27 -3.84
CA ARG A 123 -2.43 -26.40 -4.74
C ARG A 123 -2.50 -25.37 -5.86
N GLY A 124 -2.41 -24.09 -5.50
CA GLY A 124 -2.22 -23.02 -6.47
C GLY A 124 -0.82 -23.08 -7.09
N TYR A 125 -0.67 -22.58 -8.31
CA TYR A 125 0.63 -22.40 -8.96
C TYR A 125 0.90 -20.91 -9.13
N GLY A 126 2.12 -20.47 -8.82
CA GLY A 126 2.50 -19.06 -8.88
C GLY A 126 1.91 -18.21 -7.76
N THR A 127 1.33 -18.83 -6.73
CA THR A 127 0.66 -18.13 -5.62
C THR A 127 1.55 -17.92 -4.41
N THR A 128 2.77 -18.47 -4.35
CA THR A 128 3.68 -18.26 -3.20
C THR A 128 4.66 -17.11 -3.43
N GLU A 129 5.28 -16.64 -2.34
CA GLU A 129 6.33 -15.63 -2.40
C GLU A 129 7.58 -16.18 -3.09
N GLU A 130 7.97 -17.42 -2.79
CA GLU A 130 9.13 -18.07 -3.38
C GLU A 130 8.99 -18.22 -4.90
N GLU A 131 7.81 -18.62 -5.39
CA GLU A 131 7.54 -18.72 -6.83
C GLU A 131 7.63 -17.36 -7.52
N GLN A 132 7.11 -16.31 -6.88
CA GLN A 132 7.22 -14.94 -7.39
C GLN A 132 8.68 -14.46 -7.40
N MET A 133 9.45 -14.72 -6.34
CA MET A 133 10.86 -14.37 -6.29
C MET A 133 11.68 -15.13 -7.34
N CYS A 134 11.40 -16.43 -7.54
CA CYS A 134 12.00 -17.23 -8.60
C CYS A 134 11.67 -16.65 -9.99
N PHE A 135 10.41 -16.25 -10.19
CA PHE A 135 10.00 -15.56 -11.41
C PHE A 135 10.81 -14.27 -11.61
N PHE A 136 10.83 -13.35 -10.64
CA PHE A 136 11.59 -12.10 -10.76
C PHE A 136 13.07 -12.35 -11.04
N LYS A 137 13.68 -13.33 -10.38
CA LYS A 137 15.09 -13.70 -10.63
C LYS A 137 15.33 -14.25 -12.04
N SER A 138 14.33 -14.92 -12.63
CA SER A 138 14.40 -15.52 -13.96
C SER A 138 14.31 -14.51 -15.10
N ILE A 139 13.82 -13.29 -14.85
CA ILE A 139 13.64 -12.26 -15.88
C ILE A 139 14.99 -11.81 -16.44
N LYS A 140 15.14 -11.91 -17.76
CA LYS A 140 16.35 -11.50 -18.50
C LYS A 140 16.18 -10.21 -19.31
N HIS A 141 15.11 -9.46 -19.07
CA HIS A 141 14.87 -8.22 -19.79
C HIS A 141 15.96 -7.18 -19.47
N PRO A 142 16.64 -6.57 -20.47
CA PRO A 142 17.75 -5.66 -20.22
C PRO A 142 17.39 -4.51 -19.28
N ARG A 143 16.22 -3.90 -19.48
CA ARG A 143 15.79 -2.78 -18.63
C ARG A 143 15.59 -3.18 -17.17
N PHE A 144 15.02 -4.37 -16.94
CA PHE A 144 14.82 -4.88 -15.59
C PHE A 144 16.15 -5.19 -14.90
N ILE A 145 17.09 -5.83 -15.62
CA ILE A 145 18.43 -6.10 -15.10
C ILE A 145 19.15 -4.81 -14.72
N ASP A 146 19.03 -3.76 -15.52
CA ASP A 146 19.65 -2.46 -15.24
C ASP A 146 19.08 -1.80 -13.98
N ILE A 147 17.76 -1.84 -13.76
CA ILE A 147 17.14 -1.37 -12.52
C ILE A 147 17.61 -2.24 -11.34
N ARG A 148 17.55 -3.56 -11.49
CA ARG A 148 17.91 -4.55 -10.45
C ARG A 148 19.35 -4.41 -9.98
N ARG A 149 20.30 -4.09 -10.86
CA ARG A 149 21.72 -3.86 -10.51
C ARG A 149 21.92 -2.77 -9.45
N HIS A 150 20.95 -1.87 -9.32
CA HIS A 150 20.99 -0.75 -8.38
C HIS A 150 20.08 -0.94 -7.16
N ALA A 151 19.19 -1.94 -7.18
CA ALA A 151 18.37 -2.34 -6.04
C ALA A 151 19.06 -3.48 -5.25
N PRO A 152 19.03 -3.46 -3.90
CA PRO A 152 19.37 -4.63 -3.11
C PRO A 152 18.50 -5.83 -3.49
N GLU A 153 19.03 -7.06 -3.38
CA GLU A 153 18.30 -8.29 -3.72
C GLU A 153 16.95 -8.43 -2.97
N LYS A 154 16.90 -7.91 -1.74
CA LYS A 154 15.68 -7.87 -0.91
C LYS A 154 14.57 -6.93 -1.41
N HIS A 155 14.84 -6.14 -2.45
CA HIS A 155 13.92 -5.18 -3.06
C HIS A 155 13.70 -5.50 -4.55
N ILE A 156 13.79 -6.78 -4.91
CA ILE A 156 13.62 -7.23 -6.30
C ILE A 156 12.17 -7.07 -6.79
N ASP A 157 11.22 -7.24 -5.89
CA ASP A 157 9.79 -6.91 -6.05
C ASP A 157 9.60 -5.42 -6.31
N ASP A 158 10.14 -4.55 -5.45
CA ASP A 158 10.04 -3.10 -5.62
C ASP A 158 10.67 -2.64 -6.95
N ALA A 159 11.79 -3.26 -7.36
CA ALA A 159 12.42 -3.01 -8.65
C ALA A 159 11.53 -3.45 -9.83
N PHE A 160 10.78 -4.55 -9.67
CA PHE A 160 9.82 -5.01 -10.67
C PHE A 160 8.62 -4.06 -10.77
N HIS A 161 8.13 -3.54 -9.64
CA HIS A 161 7.06 -2.55 -9.62
C HIS A 161 7.48 -1.22 -10.26
N LEU A 162 8.71 -0.77 -10.01
CA LEU A 162 9.26 0.40 -10.70
C LEU A 162 9.32 0.20 -12.21
N TRP A 163 9.77 -0.96 -12.67
CA TRP A 163 9.77 -1.28 -14.10
C TRP A 163 8.35 -1.40 -14.67
N THR A 164 7.40 -1.92 -13.88
CA THR A 164 5.97 -1.94 -14.22
C THR A 164 5.42 -0.53 -14.45
N ALA A 165 5.79 0.42 -13.60
CA ALA A 165 5.41 1.81 -13.78
C ALA A 165 6.00 2.43 -15.06
N GLU A 166 7.25 2.10 -15.39
CA GLU A 166 7.92 2.57 -16.62
C GLU A 166 7.21 2.10 -17.89
N GLU A 167 6.96 0.80 -18.02
CA GLU A 167 6.35 0.23 -19.23
C GLU A 167 4.93 0.77 -19.46
N ASN A 168 4.20 1.05 -18.38
CA ASN A 168 2.85 1.61 -18.45
C ASN A 168 2.83 3.15 -18.54
N ARG A 169 4.00 3.80 -18.61
CA ARG A 169 4.13 5.27 -18.69
C ARG A 169 3.32 5.99 -17.61
N LEU A 170 3.42 5.48 -16.39
CA LEU A 170 2.85 6.14 -15.22
C LEU A 170 3.72 7.36 -14.86
N ASP A 171 3.23 8.22 -13.98
CA ASP A 171 3.96 9.45 -13.62
C ASP A 171 4.78 9.28 -12.33
N VAL A 172 4.28 8.42 -11.43
CA VAL A 172 4.81 8.24 -10.08
C VAL A 172 4.69 6.77 -9.64
N PHE A 173 5.70 6.28 -8.92
CA PHE A 173 5.61 5.10 -8.07
C PHE A 173 5.61 5.54 -6.61
N LEU A 174 4.48 5.34 -5.92
CA LEU A 174 4.24 5.83 -4.56
C LEU A 174 4.55 4.73 -3.55
N THR A 175 5.46 5.02 -2.62
CA THR A 175 5.93 4.04 -1.62
C THR A 175 6.12 4.68 -0.25
N MET A 176 5.89 3.90 0.81
CA MET A 176 6.24 4.22 2.20
C MET A 176 7.37 3.34 2.75
N ASP A 177 8.07 2.56 1.92
CA ASP A 177 9.31 1.90 2.32
C ASP A 177 10.47 2.90 2.28
N LYS A 178 10.86 3.38 3.47
CA LYS A 178 11.97 4.32 3.66
C LYS A 178 13.30 3.81 3.09
N ASN A 179 13.58 2.51 3.20
CA ASN A 179 14.84 1.94 2.74
C ASN A 179 14.89 1.88 1.22
N PHE A 180 13.81 1.41 0.60
CA PHE A 180 13.68 1.37 -0.85
C PHE A 180 13.73 2.77 -1.45
N PHE A 181 12.89 3.69 -0.94
CA PHE A 181 12.86 5.09 -1.36
C PHE A 181 14.26 5.73 -1.30
N ARG A 182 14.96 5.60 -0.16
CA ARG A 182 16.31 6.15 0.01
C ARG A 182 17.29 5.54 -1.00
N ASN A 183 17.27 4.24 -1.21
CA ASN A 183 18.18 3.57 -2.14
C ASN A 183 17.96 4.04 -3.58
N VAL A 184 16.71 4.07 -4.05
CA VAL A 184 16.39 4.53 -5.41
C VAL A 184 16.72 6.00 -5.57
N HIS A 185 16.38 6.84 -4.59
CA HIS A 185 16.67 8.27 -4.65
C HIS A 185 18.18 8.54 -4.73
N GLN A 186 19.00 7.84 -3.93
CA GLN A 186 20.47 7.97 -3.97
C GLN A 186 21.05 7.52 -5.32
N LYS A 187 20.46 6.49 -5.94
CA LYS A 187 20.93 5.91 -7.21
C LYS A 187 20.15 6.37 -8.43
N ARG A 188 19.31 7.42 -8.31
CA ARG A 188 18.40 7.89 -9.39
C ARG A 188 19.10 8.11 -10.73
N ARG A 189 20.30 8.68 -10.70
CA ARG A 189 21.11 8.97 -11.90
C ARG A 189 21.65 7.71 -12.58
N ALA A 190 21.87 6.64 -11.82
CA ALA A 190 22.33 5.37 -12.34
C ALA A 190 21.16 4.54 -12.90
N ILE A 191 20.04 4.51 -12.17
CA ILE A 191 18.80 3.82 -12.58
C ILE A 191 18.20 4.47 -13.85
N LYS A 192 18.29 5.80 -13.96
CA LYS A 192 17.74 6.59 -15.08
C LYS A 192 16.28 6.27 -15.36
N SER A 193 15.49 6.09 -14.29
CA SER A 193 14.06 5.86 -14.43
C SER A 193 13.36 7.12 -14.91
N SER A 194 12.41 6.96 -15.83
CA SER A 194 11.47 8.02 -16.20
C SER A 194 10.41 8.26 -15.12
N ILE A 195 10.25 7.30 -14.19
CA ILE A 195 9.25 7.34 -13.12
C ILE A 195 9.84 7.99 -11.88
N ARG A 196 9.08 8.90 -11.29
CA ARG A 196 9.42 9.50 -9.99
C ARG A 196 9.00 8.53 -8.89
N VAL A 197 9.94 8.11 -8.06
CA VAL A 197 9.64 7.36 -6.83
C VAL A 197 9.46 8.37 -5.71
N LEU A 198 8.25 8.47 -5.16
CA LEU A 198 7.88 9.50 -4.19
C LEU A 198 7.25 8.87 -2.94
N THR A 199 7.38 9.58 -1.82
CA THR A 199 6.60 9.33 -0.60
C THR A 199 5.31 10.15 -0.64
N PRO A 200 4.29 9.83 0.19
CA PRO A 200 3.08 10.64 0.27
C PRO A 200 3.35 12.12 0.53
N GLN A 201 4.26 12.44 1.45
CA GLN A 201 4.63 13.83 1.74
C GLN A 201 5.17 14.55 0.51
N LEU A 202 6.19 13.98 -0.16
CA LEU A 202 6.82 14.64 -1.31
C LEU A 202 5.84 14.82 -2.47
N LEU A 203 4.95 13.85 -2.69
CA LEU A 203 3.93 13.97 -3.72
C LEU A 203 2.90 15.07 -3.40
N CYS A 204 2.47 15.17 -2.13
CA CYS A 204 1.60 16.27 -1.72
C CYS A 204 2.28 17.63 -1.88
N GLU A 205 3.57 17.76 -1.56
CA GLU A 205 4.35 18.98 -1.77
C GLU A 205 4.42 19.35 -3.27
N GLU A 206 4.63 18.37 -4.16
CA GLU A 206 4.63 18.60 -5.62
C GLU A 206 3.25 19.03 -6.16
N LEU A 207 2.17 18.61 -5.50
CA LEU A 207 0.79 18.90 -5.90
C LEU A 207 0.15 20.07 -5.15
N ASP A 208 0.87 20.72 -4.24
CA ASP A 208 0.37 21.75 -3.33
C ASP A 208 -0.88 21.29 -2.52
N ILE A 209 -0.89 20.03 -2.11
CA ILE A 209 -1.96 19.42 -1.32
C ILE A 209 -1.59 19.49 0.16
N GLN A 210 -2.45 20.14 0.95
CA GLN A 210 -2.28 20.22 2.40
C GLN A 210 -2.55 18.87 3.08
N LYS A 211 -1.81 18.59 4.17
CA LYS A 211 -1.99 17.37 4.96
C LYS A 211 -3.35 17.38 5.68
N THR A 212 -4.01 16.24 5.74
CA THR A 212 -5.27 16.06 6.46
C THR A 212 -5.02 15.84 7.96
N ALA A 213 -5.84 16.45 8.82
CA ALA A 213 -5.83 16.16 10.25
C ALA A 213 -6.49 14.80 10.51
N LEU A 214 -5.68 13.76 10.74
CA LEU A 214 -6.18 12.38 10.91
C LEU A 214 -7.17 12.24 12.07
N ASN A 215 -6.96 12.94 13.18
CA ASN A 215 -7.83 12.87 14.35
C ASN A 215 -9.25 13.37 14.03
N GLU A 216 -9.37 14.42 13.21
CA GLU A 216 -10.67 14.93 12.75
C GLU A 216 -11.35 13.88 11.87
N LEU A 217 -10.61 13.31 10.90
CA LEU A 217 -11.11 12.26 10.01
C LEU A 217 -11.63 11.01 10.77
N ILE A 218 -10.89 10.57 11.79
CA ILE A 218 -11.26 9.41 12.62
C ILE A 218 -12.55 9.70 13.41
N ASN A 219 -12.66 10.90 13.98
CA ASN A 219 -13.83 11.32 14.77
C ASN A 219 -15.07 11.54 13.90
N GLU A 220 -14.90 12.07 12.69
CA GLU A 220 -15.99 12.35 11.75
C GLU A 220 -16.53 11.10 11.07
N THR A 221 -15.71 10.05 10.93
CA THR A 221 -16.15 8.81 10.30
C THR A 221 -16.81 7.92 11.35
N PRO A 222 -18.14 7.75 11.40
CA PRO A 222 -18.75 6.91 12.41
C PRO A 222 -18.33 5.45 12.21
N PRO A 223 -18.35 4.62 13.28
CA PRO A 223 -18.05 3.19 13.21
C PRO A 223 -19.06 2.39 12.37
N PHE A 224 -20.19 2.99 11.99
CA PHE A 224 -21.24 2.36 11.19
C PHE A 224 -21.48 3.20 9.93
N CYS A 225 -20.78 2.89 8.84
CA CYS A 225 -21.05 3.38 7.48
C CYS A 225 -21.06 2.24 6.48
#